data_AF-A0A0M0LK43-F1
#
_entry.id   AF-A0A0M0LK43-F1
#
_cell.length_a   1.000
_cell.length_b   1.000
_cell.length_c   1.000
_cell.angle_alpha   90.00
_cell.angle_beta   90.00
_cell.angle_gamma   90.00
#
_symmetry.space_group_name_H-M   'P 1'
#
loop_
_entity.id
_entity.type
_entity.pdbx_description
1 polymer ?
#
loop_
_entity_poly.entity_id
_entity_poly.type
_entity_poly.pdbx_seq_one_letter_code
_entity_poly.pdbx_strand_id
1 'polypeptide(L)'
;MNLQSLCQQSAQILNGTANMQNGVCSISVKRNLNVTIQGRPSHGAVHAGVTFESLDYSGNALNLGEVVVLDSELTPFVNILVKNGLIVSAIHNHWIFTKPNILYVHFQSVEPPLSFARKTAEAFTVLSH
;
A
#
# COMPACT_ATOMS: atom_id res chain seq x y z
N MET A 1 13.60 3.94 -19.52
CA MET A 1 12.57 2.94 -19.10
C MET A 1 11.21 3.60 -19.24
N ASN A 2 10.18 2.93 -19.76
CA ASN A 2 8.84 3.54 -19.91
C ASN A 2 8.07 3.44 -18.57
N LEU A 3 7.39 4.51 -18.15
CA LEU A 3 6.56 4.55 -16.94
C LEU A 3 5.53 3.41 -16.89
N GLN A 4 4.96 3.04 -18.03
CA GLN A 4 4.02 1.93 -18.12
C GLN A 4 4.68 0.58 -17.83
N SER A 5 5.91 0.35 -18.31
CA SER A 5 6.67 -0.85 -18.00
C SER A 5 7.08 -0.93 -16.53
N LEU A 6 7.39 0.21 -15.90
CA LEU A 6 7.67 0.29 -14.47
C LEU A 6 6.43 -0.08 -13.65
N CYS A 7 5.28 0.45 -14.03
CA CYS A 7 4.02 0.21 -13.33
C CYS A 7 3.62 -1.27 -13.35
N GLN A 8 3.75 -1.92 -14.51
CA GLN A 8 3.48 -3.36 -14.64
C GLN A 8 4.46 -4.21 -13.83
N GLN A 9 5.75 -3.88 -13.83
CA GLN A 9 6.74 -4.60 -13.03
C GLN A 9 6.51 -4.43 -11.52
N SER A 10 6.21 -3.21 -11.06
CA SER A 10 5.85 -2.97 -9.66
C SER A 10 4.59 -3.74 -9.26
N ALA A 11 3.58 -3.83 -10.13
CA ALA A 11 2.38 -4.62 -9.86
C ALA A 11 2.67 -6.12 -9.77
N GLN A 12 3.56 -6.65 -10.60
CA GLN A 12 4.01 -8.04 -10.51
C GLN A 12 4.71 -8.33 -9.17
N ILE A 13 5.58 -7.42 -8.70
CA ILE A 13 6.26 -7.56 -7.40
C ILE A 13 5.25 -7.59 -6.24
N LEU A 14 4.21 -6.77 -6.32
CA LEU A 14 3.20 -6.63 -5.26
C LEU A 14 2.04 -7.62 -5.37
N ASN A 15 2.04 -8.50 -6.38
CA ASN A 15 0.90 -9.35 -6.73
C ASN A 15 -0.42 -8.54 -6.84
N GLY A 16 -0.32 -7.37 -7.46
CA GLY A 16 -1.39 -6.38 -7.57
C GLY A 16 -1.83 -6.13 -9.01
N THR A 17 -2.84 -5.27 -9.17
CA THR A 17 -3.35 -4.83 -10.47
C THR A 17 -2.91 -3.40 -10.74
N ALA A 18 -2.14 -3.19 -11.81
CA ALA A 18 -1.70 -1.87 -12.25
C ALA A 18 -2.79 -1.13 -13.04
N ASN A 19 -2.91 0.16 -12.76
CA ASN A 19 -3.63 1.15 -13.56
C ASN A 19 -2.72 2.36 -13.78
N MET A 20 -2.69 2.90 -14.99
CA MET A 20 -1.91 4.08 -15.33
C MET A 20 -2.85 5.16 -15.84
N GLN A 21 -2.87 6.31 -15.17
CA GLN A 21 -3.72 7.43 -15.55
C GLN A 21 -3.01 8.75 -15.27
N ASN A 22 -2.99 9.65 -16.25
CA ASN A 22 -2.44 11.02 -16.10
C ASN A 22 -1.03 11.10 -15.50
N GLY A 23 -0.15 10.14 -15.82
CA GLY A 23 1.22 10.10 -15.30
C GLY A 23 1.37 9.51 -13.90
N VAL A 24 0.29 8.99 -13.32
CA VAL A 24 0.28 8.30 -12.03
C VAL A 24 0.08 6.80 -12.27
N CYS A 25 0.98 5.99 -11.72
CA CYS A 25 0.75 4.56 -11.57
C CYS A 25 0.01 4.31 -10.27
N SER A 26 -1.08 3.55 -10.31
CA SER A 26 -1.79 3.04 -9.15
C SER A 26 -1.81 1.53 -9.19
N ILE A 27 -1.43 0.89 -8.09
CA ILE A 27 -1.39 -0.56 -7.96
C ILE A 27 -2.31 -0.95 -6.80
N SER A 28 -3.39 -1.64 -7.13
CA SER A 28 -4.33 -2.16 -6.13
C SER A 28 -3.94 -3.58 -5.74
N VAL A 29 -3.89 -3.86 -4.44
CA VAL A 29 -3.60 -5.19 -3.87
C VAL A 29 -4.82 -5.67 -3.10
N LYS A 30 -5.15 -6.95 -3.28
CA LYS A 30 -6.36 -7.53 -2.68
C LYS A 30 -6.16 -7.77 -1.19
N ARG A 31 -7.11 -7.33 -0.37
CA ARG A 31 -7.25 -7.71 1.05
C ARG A 31 -8.56 -8.50 1.21
N ASN A 32 -8.51 -9.74 1.72
CA ASN A 32 -9.74 -10.50 1.98
C ASN A 32 -10.12 -10.44 3.48
N LEU A 33 -10.32 -9.22 3.99
CA LEU A 33 -10.84 -9.05 5.34
C LEU A 33 -12.37 -9.00 5.34
N ASN A 34 -12.99 -9.80 6.21
CA ASN A 34 -14.44 -9.77 6.45
C ASN A 34 -14.79 -8.68 7.46
N VAL A 35 -14.77 -7.42 7.01
CA VAL A 35 -15.08 -6.26 7.85
C VAL A 35 -16.57 -5.94 7.78
N THR A 36 -17.15 -5.68 8.95
CA THR A 36 -18.48 -5.07 9.07
C THR A 36 -18.38 -3.67 9.64
N ILE A 37 -19.30 -2.77 9.25
CA ILE A 37 -19.48 -1.44 9.83
C ILE A 37 -20.92 -1.34 10.27
N GLN A 38 -21.16 -1.05 11.55
CA GLN A 38 -22.51 -1.06 12.14
C GLN A 38 -23.30 -2.35 11.85
N GLY A 39 -22.60 -3.50 11.82
CA GLY A 39 -23.20 -4.81 11.56
C GLY A 39 -23.50 -5.14 10.10
N ARG A 40 -23.10 -4.30 9.13
CA ARG A 40 -23.23 -4.57 7.69
C ARG A 40 -21.87 -4.86 7.06
N PRO A 41 -21.72 -5.89 6.19
CA PRO A 41 -20.47 -6.14 5.48
C PRO A 41 -20.03 -4.94 4.64
N SER A 42 -18.73 -4.65 4.64
CA SER A 42 -18.13 -3.59 3.81
C SER A 42 -16.95 -4.12 3.01
N HIS A 43 -17.05 -4.02 1.69
CA HIS A 43 -15.95 -4.35 0.76
C HIS A 43 -15.12 -3.13 0.37
N GLY A 44 -15.68 -1.92 0.49
CA GLY A 44 -14.98 -0.67 0.15
C GLY A 44 -14.03 -0.19 1.24
N ALA A 45 -14.19 -0.68 2.48
CA ALA A 45 -13.36 -0.26 3.61
C ALA A 45 -12.01 -1.01 3.71
N VAL A 46 -11.73 -1.98 2.84
CA VAL A 46 -10.55 -2.87 2.93
C VAL A 46 -9.56 -2.59 1.80
N HIS A 47 -9.09 -1.34 1.72
CA HIS A 47 -8.14 -0.91 0.69
C HIS A 47 -6.69 -1.35 1.02
N ALA A 48 -5.96 -1.75 -0.01
CA ALA A 48 -4.50 -1.80 0.04
C ALA A 48 -3.95 -1.47 -1.35
N GLY A 49 -2.93 -0.65 -1.39
CA GLY A 49 -2.31 -0.29 -2.66
C GLY A 49 -1.16 0.67 -2.50
N VAL A 50 -0.53 0.94 -3.64
CA VAL A 50 0.51 1.95 -3.75
C VAL A 50 0.31 2.77 -5.00
N THR A 51 0.85 3.98 -4.99
CA THR A 51 0.99 4.81 -6.18
C THR A 51 2.42 5.27 -6.34
N PHE A 52 2.79 5.60 -7.57
CA PHE A 52 3.97 6.41 -7.82
C PHE A 52 3.77 7.38 -8.98
N GLU A 53 4.39 8.54 -8.86
CA GLU A 53 4.28 9.64 -9.80
C GLU A 53 5.54 10.52 -9.79
N SER A 54 5.60 11.54 -10.67
CA SER A 54 6.68 12.53 -10.70
C SER A 54 8.08 11.90 -10.86
N LEU A 55 8.23 10.94 -11.79
CA LEU A 55 9.51 10.28 -12.09
C LEU A 55 10.55 11.28 -12.61
N ASP A 56 11.67 11.41 -11.91
CA ASP A 56 12.77 12.31 -12.28
C ASP A 56 13.79 11.66 -13.25
N TYR A 57 14.77 12.45 -13.71
CA TYR A 57 15.83 11.98 -14.61
C TYR A 57 16.80 10.98 -13.96
N SER A 58 16.83 10.91 -12.62
CA SER A 58 17.64 9.94 -11.87
C SER A 58 16.89 8.62 -11.65
N GLY A 59 15.62 8.54 -12.07
CA GLY A 59 14.76 7.36 -11.94
C GLY A 59 14.07 7.24 -10.58
N ASN A 60 14.06 8.29 -9.77
CA ASN A 60 13.29 8.33 -8.52
C ASN A 60 11.89 8.88 -8.77
N ALA A 61 10.92 8.38 -8.01
CA ALA A 61 9.54 8.85 -8.04
C ALA A 61 9.09 9.21 -6.63
N LEU A 62 8.05 10.04 -6.51
CA LEU A 62 7.26 10.09 -5.28
C LEU A 62 6.45 8.80 -5.21
N ASN A 63 6.70 7.98 -4.20
CA ASN A 63 5.96 6.75 -3.95
C ASN A 63 5.11 6.90 -2.70
N LEU A 64 3.85 6.48 -2.77
CA LEU A 64 2.88 6.53 -1.69
C LEU A 64 2.26 5.14 -1.51
N GLY A 65 1.97 4.77 -0.27
CA GLY A 65 1.25 3.56 0.07
C GLY A 65 0.14 3.83 1.06
N GLU A 66 -0.98 3.13 0.89
CA GLU A 66 -2.10 3.12 1.81
C GLU A 66 -2.53 1.66 1.99
N VAL A 67 -2.51 1.17 3.23
CA VAL A 67 -2.85 -0.22 3.52
C VAL A 67 -3.70 -0.31 4.77
N VAL A 68 -4.82 -1.03 4.63
CA VAL A 68 -5.65 -1.44 5.75
C VAL A 68 -5.04 -2.65 6.46
N VAL A 69 -4.83 -2.50 7.76
CA VAL A 69 -4.25 -3.51 8.66
C VAL A 69 -5.19 -3.81 9.82
N LEU A 70 -5.14 -5.03 10.34
CA LEU A 70 -5.72 -5.39 11.63
C LEU A 70 -4.85 -4.86 12.78
N ASP A 71 -5.42 -4.71 13.98
CA ASP A 71 -4.68 -4.31 15.18
C ASP A 71 -3.44 -5.20 15.43
N SER A 72 -3.57 -6.51 15.20
CA SER A 72 -2.47 -7.49 15.35
C SER A 72 -1.39 -7.37 14.28
N GLU A 73 -1.69 -6.77 13.13
CA GLU A 73 -0.78 -6.60 12.00
C GLU A 73 -0.03 -5.28 12.04
N LEU A 74 -0.56 -4.27 12.76
CA LEU A 74 -0.02 -2.90 12.76
C LEU A 74 1.47 -2.84 13.10
N THR A 75 1.83 -3.38 14.26
CA THR A 75 3.22 -3.31 14.76
C THR A 75 4.22 -4.02 13.83
N PRO A 76 4.01 -5.30 13.43
CA PRO A 76 4.95 -5.95 12.53
C PRO A 76 5.02 -5.26 11.15
N PHE A 77 3.90 -4.76 10.63
CA PHE A 77 3.86 -4.05 9.36
C PHE A 77 4.69 -2.76 9.41
N VAL A 78 4.43 -1.90 10.40
CA VAL A 78 5.15 -0.63 10.61
C VAL A 78 6.64 -0.86 10.85
N ASN A 79 7.01 -1.88 11.62
CA ASN A 79 8.42 -2.20 11.89
C ASN A 79 9.19 -2.52 10.60
N ILE A 80 8.60 -3.28 9.67
CA ILE A 80 9.24 -3.59 8.39
C ILE A 80 9.36 -2.34 7.51
N LEU A 81 8.33 -1.49 7.47
CA LEU A 81 8.39 -0.22 6.73
C LEU A 81 9.54 0.66 7.22
N VAL A 82 9.62 0.89 8.54
CA VAL A 82 10.66 1.73 9.16
C VAL A 82 12.04 1.13 8.97
N LYS A 83 12.20 -0.19 9.15
CA LYS A 83 13.46 -0.90 8.91
C LYS A 83 13.97 -0.72 7.47
N ASN A 84 13.06 -0.62 6.50
CA ASN A 84 13.36 -0.41 5.09
C ASN A 84 13.53 1.08 4.70
N GLY A 85 13.50 1.99 5.69
CA GLY A 85 13.64 3.43 5.50
C GLY A 85 12.42 4.09 4.87
N LEU A 86 11.25 3.44 4.92
CA LEU A 86 9.99 4.04 4.48
C LEU A 86 9.41 4.90 5.61
N ILE A 87 8.96 6.10 5.27
CA ILE A 87 8.40 7.05 6.23
C ILE A 87 6.92 6.71 6.41
N VAL A 88 6.52 6.35 7.63
CA VAL A 88 5.10 6.22 7.99
C VAL A 88 4.55 7.61 8.28
N SER A 89 3.67 8.12 7.41
CA SER A 89 3.15 9.48 7.47
C SER A 89 1.88 9.59 8.31
N ALA A 90 1.06 8.54 8.36
CA ALA A 90 -0.14 8.52 9.20
C ALA A 90 -0.57 7.10 9.56
N ILE A 91 -1.16 6.96 10.76
CA ILE A 91 -1.87 5.76 11.21
C ILE A 91 -3.21 6.24 11.79
N HIS A 92 -4.34 5.86 11.19
CA HIS A 92 -5.66 6.28 11.64
C HIS A 92 -6.78 5.38 11.13
N ASN A 93 -8.03 5.66 11.48
CA ASN A 93 -9.20 4.96 10.96
C ASN A 93 -9.95 5.86 9.97
N HIS A 94 -10.43 5.31 8.84
CA HIS A 94 -11.45 5.99 8.02
C HIS A 94 -12.85 5.82 8.58
N TRP A 95 -13.10 4.70 9.26
CA TRP A 95 -14.40 4.30 9.78
C TRP A 95 -14.31 3.92 11.25
N ILE A 96 -15.33 4.30 12.02
CA ILE A 96 -15.53 3.82 13.39
C ILE A 96 -16.56 2.69 13.42
N PHE A 97 -16.59 1.93 14.52
CA PHE A 97 -17.47 0.76 14.68
C PHE A 97 -17.25 -0.33 13.63
N THR A 98 -16.00 -0.51 13.19
CA THR A 98 -15.62 -1.64 12.36
C THR A 98 -15.52 -2.89 13.22
N LYS A 99 -15.88 -4.05 12.67
CA LYS A 99 -15.62 -5.35 13.28
C LYS A 99 -15.12 -6.33 12.22
N PRO A 100 -13.86 -6.83 12.31
CA PRO A 100 -12.84 -6.46 13.31
C PRO A 100 -12.41 -4.98 13.21
N ASN A 101 -11.68 -4.51 14.22
CA ASN A 101 -11.01 -3.22 14.14
C ASN A 101 -9.99 -3.23 13.00
N ILE A 102 -9.98 -2.15 12.22
CA ILE A 102 -9.02 -1.95 11.13
C ILE A 102 -8.46 -0.54 11.21
N LEU A 103 -7.18 -0.40 10.87
CA LEU A 103 -6.44 0.85 10.77
C LEU A 103 -5.90 1.02 9.36
N TYR A 104 -5.72 2.26 8.94
CA TYR A 104 -5.09 2.66 7.68
C TYR A 104 -3.69 3.17 8.00
N VAL A 105 -2.70 2.62 7.31
CA VAL A 105 -1.31 3.04 7.41
C VAL A 105 -0.91 3.69 6.10
N HIS A 106 -0.56 4.97 6.18
CA HIS A 106 0.00 5.73 5.07
C HIS A 106 1.51 5.79 5.20
N PHE A 107 2.22 5.53 4.11
CA PHE A 107 3.68 5.56 4.08
C PHE A 107 4.20 6.06 2.72
N GLN A 108 5.42 6.57 2.71
CA GLN A 108 5.97 7.23 1.53
C GLN A 108 7.51 7.15 1.45
N SER A 109 8.03 7.37 0.25
CA SER A 109 9.45 7.58 -0.01
C SER A 109 9.69 8.24 -1.37
N VAL A 110 10.87 8.84 -1.55
CA VAL A 110 11.37 9.23 -2.87
C VAL A 110 12.51 8.31 -3.24
N GLU A 111 12.23 7.35 -4.12
CA GLU A 111 13.18 6.33 -4.57
C GLU A 111 12.68 5.67 -5.88
N PRO A 112 13.45 4.77 -6.52
CA PRO A 112 12.97 4.07 -7.71
C PRO A 112 11.73 3.22 -7.40
N PRO A 113 10.66 3.27 -8.22
CA PRO A 113 9.41 2.54 -7.97
C PRO A 113 9.57 1.04 -7.72
N LEU A 114 10.56 0.40 -8.35
CA LEU A 114 10.85 -1.02 -8.16
C LEU A 114 11.52 -1.32 -6.81
N SER A 115 12.27 -0.37 -6.25
CA SER A 115 12.83 -0.48 -4.89
C SER A 115 11.70 -0.38 -3.87
N PHE A 116 10.85 0.65 -4.01
CA PHE A 116 9.69 0.85 -3.17
C PHE A 116 8.73 -0.36 -3.19
N ALA A 117 8.43 -0.89 -4.38
CA ALA A 117 7.58 -2.07 -4.53
C ALA A 117 8.13 -3.29 -3.80
N ARG A 118 9.45 -3.54 -3.83
CA ARG A 118 10.07 -4.67 -3.13
C ARG A 118 10.01 -4.52 -1.61
N LYS A 119 10.34 -3.34 -1.08
CA LYS A 119 10.24 -3.04 0.36
C LYS A 119 8.80 -3.16 0.86
N THR A 120 7.85 -2.69 0.07
CA THR A 120 6.42 -2.81 0.36
C THR A 120 5.97 -4.27 0.33
N ALA A 121 6.44 -5.07 -0.64
CA ALA A 121 6.15 -6.50 -0.71
C ALA A 121 6.68 -7.26 0.53
N GLU A 122 7.86 -6.91 1.06
CA GLU A 122 8.35 -7.46 2.32
C GLU A 122 7.38 -7.14 3.47
N ALA A 123 6.91 -5.90 3.57
CA ALA A 123 5.93 -5.53 4.59
C ALA A 123 4.59 -6.29 4.41
N PHE A 124 4.20 -6.66 3.19
CA PHE A 124 2.95 -7.41 2.96
C PHE A 124 3.02 -8.85 3.46
N THR A 125 4.20 -9.40 3.73
CA THR A 125 4.36 -10.78 4.22
C THR A 125 3.80 -11.01 5.62
N VAL A 126 3.60 -9.95 6.41
CA VAL A 126 3.03 -10.05 7.76
C VAL A 126 1.52 -9.81 7.80
N LEU A 127 0.90 -9.53 6.64
CA LEU A 127 -0.53 -9.35 6.53
C LEU A 127 -1.21 -10.71 6.33
N SER A 128 -2.27 -10.96 7.08
CA SER A 128 -3.17 -12.09 6.84
C SER A 128 -3.91 -11.91 5.52
N HIS A 129 -4.28 -13.00 4.86
CA HIS A 129 -4.90 -12.97 3.53
C HIS A 129 -6.42 -13.02 3.55
#